data_AF-A0A1S2Q6A5-F1
#
_entry.id   AF-A0A1S2Q6A5-F1
#
_cell.length_a   1.000
_cell.length_b   1.000
_cell.length_c   1.000
_cell.angle_alpha   90.00
_cell.angle_beta   90.00
_cell.angle_gamma   90.00
#
_symmetry.space_group_name_H-M   'P 1'
#
loop_
_entity.id
_entity.type
_entity.pdbx_description
1 polymer ?
#
loop_
_entity_poly.entity_id
_entity_poly.type
_entity_poly.pdbx_seq_one_letter_code
_entity_poly.pdbx_strand_id
1 'polypeptide(L)'
;MMLGFTDAYTLWLDLPFPRKGSTKDLILAHSDLAEADEYVTTVVRFVENGIFKPAPVDVPAMLEELMQRIDRLGETASDGDQAVARSQHAYAALLDLVYRQFLEAGDSRE
;
A
#
# COMPACT_ATOMS: atom_id res chain seq x y z
N MET A 1 -16.14 -4.76 -10.46
CA MET A 1 -15.09 -4.83 -11.51
C MET A 1 -13.78 -4.66 -10.76
N MET A 2 -12.92 -5.68 -10.75
CA MET A 2 -11.63 -5.60 -10.07
C MET A 2 -10.69 -4.78 -10.95
N LEU A 3 -9.93 -3.84 -10.38
CA LEU A 3 -8.93 -3.07 -11.14
C LEU A 3 -7.88 -4.04 -11.68
N GLY A 4 -7.54 -3.92 -12.97
CA GLY A 4 -6.42 -4.65 -13.56
C GLY A 4 -5.08 -4.08 -13.09
N PHE A 5 -3.99 -4.83 -13.32
CA PHE A 5 -2.64 -4.44 -12.89
C PHE A 5 -2.21 -3.07 -13.38
N THR A 6 -2.40 -2.77 -14.67
CA THR A 6 -2.07 -1.46 -15.22
C THR A 6 -2.91 -0.34 -14.61
N ASP A 7 -4.21 -0.57 -14.39
CA ASP A 7 -5.10 0.44 -13.81
C ASP A 7 -4.73 0.75 -12.35
N ALA A 8 -4.45 -0.30 -11.56
CA ALA A 8 -4.04 -0.16 -10.17
C ALA A 8 -2.67 0.54 -10.06
N TYR A 9 -1.72 0.17 -10.91
CA TYR A 9 -0.40 0.81 -10.98
C TYR A 9 -0.49 2.29 -11.35
N THR A 10 -1.24 2.64 -12.39
CA THR A 10 -1.44 4.05 -12.78
C THR A 10 -2.13 4.84 -11.67
N LEU A 11 -3.16 4.26 -11.04
CA LEU A 11 -3.83 4.90 -9.92
C LEU A 11 -2.87 5.16 -8.74
N TRP A 12 -1.99 4.21 -8.43
CA TRP A 12 -0.99 4.40 -7.38
C TRP A 12 -0.03 5.54 -7.68
N LEU A 13 0.47 5.64 -8.92
CA LEU A 13 1.37 6.74 -9.32
C LEU A 13 0.70 8.12 -9.29
N ASP A 14 -0.59 8.20 -9.59
CA ASP A 14 -1.33 9.45 -9.65
C ASP A 14 -1.85 9.92 -8.28
N LEU A 15 -1.96 9.01 -7.30
CA LEU A 15 -2.49 9.34 -5.98
C LEU A 15 -1.43 9.99 -5.08
N PRO A 16 -1.77 11.08 -4.37
CA PRO A 16 -0.87 11.63 -3.37
C PRO A 16 -0.76 10.66 -2.19
N PHE A 17 0.44 10.56 -1.63
CA PHE A 17 0.65 9.84 -0.37
C PHE A 17 -0.27 10.41 0.74
N PRO A 18 -0.94 9.57 1.53
CA PRO A 18 -1.95 10.01 2.49
C PRO A 18 -1.36 10.89 3.60
N ARG A 19 -2.19 11.75 4.18
CA ARG A 19 -1.76 12.63 5.28
C ARG A 19 -1.42 11.83 6.54
N LYS A 20 -0.54 12.38 7.37
CA LYS A 20 -0.33 11.90 8.75
C LYS A 20 -1.51 12.29 9.65
N GLY A 21 -1.84 11.40 10.59
CA GLY A 21 -2.83 11.68 11.63
C GLY A 21 -2.26 12.54 12.76
N SER A 22 -3.12 12.89 13.71
CA SER A 22 -2.73 13.69 14.88
C SER A 22 -2.26 12.84 16.08
N THR A 23 -2.68 11.58 16.14
CA THR A 23 -2.30 10.66 17.23
C THR A 23 -0.95 10.01 16.96
N LYS A 24 -0.25 9.63 18.04
CA LYS A 24 1.04 8.92 17.94
C LYS A 24 0.92 7.65 17.09
N ASP A 25 -0.16 6.90 17.27
CA ASP A 25 -0.33 5.62 16.59
C ASP A 25 -0.61 5.80 15.09
N LEU A 26 -1.35 6.84 14.68
CA LEU A 26 -1.53 7.18 13.26
C LEU A 26 -0.27 7.77 12.61
N ILE A 27 0.59 8.41 13.39
CA ILE A 27 1.91 8.84 12.91
C ILE A 27 2.80 7.63 12.67
N LEU A 28 2.80 6.65 13.57
CA LEU A 28 3.55 5.39 13.39
C LEU A 28 2.99 4.61 12.19
N ALA A 29 1.67 4.52 12.05
CA ALA A 29 1.06 3.88 10.89
C ALA A 29 1.42 4.56 9.57
N HIS A 30 1.50 5.88 9.55
CA HIS A 30 1.97 6.61 8.37
C HIS A 30 3.43 6.31 8.03
N SER A 31 4.31 6.16 9.03
CA SER A 31 5.71 5.79 8.80
C SER A 31 5.85 4.38 8.23
N ASP A 32 5.14 3.41 8.82
CA ASP A 32 5.13 2.02 8.34
C ASP A 32 4.54 1.93 6.93
N LEU A 33 3.55 2.77 6.61
CA LEU A 33 3.00 2.88 5.25
C LEU A 33 4.02 3.43 4.24
N ALA A 34 4.88 4.36 4.66
CA ALA A 34 5.93 4.91 3.80
C ALA A 34 7.03 3.88 3.52
N GLU A 35 7.37 3.05 4.52
CA GLU A 35 8.26 1.90 4.34
C GLU A 35 7.66 0.88 3.37
N ALA A 36 6.36 0.58 3.50
CA ALA A 36 5.66 -0.29 2.57
C ALA A 36 5.68 0.24 1.13
N ASP A 37 5.40 1.54 0.94
CA ASP A 37 5.45 2.21 -0.36
C ASP A 37 6.85 2.11 -1.00
N GLU A 38 7.91 2.30 -0.20
CA GLU A 38 9.30 2.11 -0.65
C GLU A 38 9.53 0.69 -1.18
N TYR A 39 9.08 -0.34 -0.48
CA TYR A 39 9.20 -1.73 -0.96
C TYR A 39 8.42 -1.98 -2.26
N VAL A 40 7.25 -1.36 -2.42
CA VAL A 40 6.41 -1.49 -3.61
C VAL A 40 7.04 -0.77 -4.83
N THR A 41 7.99 0.16 -4.65
CA THR A 41 8.73 0.76 -5.78
C THR A 41 9.47 -0.25 -6.68
N THR A 42 9.69 -1.48 -6.20
CA THR A 42 10.17 -2.58 -7.05
C THR A 42 9.26 -2.86 -8.26
N VAL A 43 7.95 -2.63 -8.13
CA VAL A 43 6.96 -2.74 -9.20
C VAL A 43 7.24 -1.75 -10.33
N VAL A 44 7.70 -0.53 -10.01
CA VAL A 44 8.07 0.47 -11.03
C VAL A 44 9.16 -0.08 -11.94
N ARG A 45 10.20 -0.73 -11.37
CA ARG A 45 11.28 -1.33 -12.16
C ARG A 45 10.78 -2.46 -13.06
N PHE A 46 9.79 -3.22 -12.60
CA PHE A 46 9.17 -4.25 -13.42
C PHE A 46 8.38 -3.67 -14.59
N VAL A 47 7.57 -2.64 -14.35
CA VAL A 47 6.76 -2.01 -15.41
C VAL A 47 7.65 -1.27 -16.42
N GLU A 48 8.63 -0.51 -15.95
CA GLU A 48 9.48 0.32 -16.81
C GLU A 48 10.57 -0.48 -17.53
N ASN A 49 11.17 -1.48 -16.87
CA ASN A 49 12.36 -2.17 -17.38
C ASN A 49 12.18 -3.69 -17.54
N GLY A 50 11.00 -4.24 -17.19
CA GLY A 50 10.76 -5.68 -17.23
C GLY A 50 11.51 -6.47 -16.15
N ILE A 51 12.13 -5.82 -15.17
CA ILE A 51 12.97 -6.45 -14.15
C ILE A 51 12.08 -6.98 -13.02
N PHE A 52 11.89 -8.30 -12.97
CA PHE A 52 11.20 -8.95 -11.85
C PHE A 52 12.19 -9.19 -10.70
N LYS A 53 12.11 -8.35 -9.67
CA LYS A 53 12.87 -8.50 -8.43
C LYS A 53 12.01 -8.04 -7.25
N PRO A 54 11.25 -8.96 -6.63
CA PRO A 54 10.43 -8.65 -5.47
C PRO A 54 11.25 -8.08 -4.30
N ALA A 55 10.58 -7.35 -3.42
CA ALA A 55 11.15 -6.92 -2.15
C ALA A 55 11.59 -8.15 -1.31
N PRO A 56 12.62 -8.02 -0.47
CA PRO A 56 13.16 -9.12 0.33
C PRO A 56 12.30 -9.47 1.55
N VAL A 57 11.12 -8.86 1.68
CA VAL A 57 10.18 -9.02 2.80
C VAL A 57 8.80 -9.43 2.27
N ASP A 58 7.97 -10.02 3.13
CA ASP A 58 6.59 -10.35 2.81
C ASP A 58 5.72 -9.07 2.86
N VAL A 59 5.76 -8.31 1.76
CA VAL A 59 5.01 -7.05 1.61
C VAL A 59 3.50 -7.25 1.75
N PRO A 60 2.86 -8.29 1.15
CA PRO A 60 1.45 -8.56 1.37
C PRO A 60 1.08 -8.74 2.85
N ALA A 61 1.84 -9.57 3.59
CA ALA A 61 1.57 -9.77 5.02
C ALA A 61 1.73 -8.47 5.83
N MET A 62 2.78 -7.71 5.56
CA MET A 62 3.03 -6.41 6.20
C MET A 62 1.89 -5.41 5.95
N LEU A 63 1.38 -5.35 4.71
CA LEU A 63 0.26 -4.46 4.35
C LEU A 63 -1.06 -4.91 4.99
N GLU A 64 -1.34 -6.22 5.05
CA GLU A 64 -2.51 -6.77 5.76
C GLU A 64 -2.49 -6.40 7.25
N GLU A 65 -1.34 -6.59 7.92
CA GLU A 65 -1.18 -6.22 9.33
C GLU A 65 -1.36 -4.71 9.55
N LEU A 66 -0.79 -3.90 8.65
CA LEU A 66 -0.92 -2.45 8.70
C LEU A 66 -2.37 -2.00 8.51
N MET A 67 -3.09 -2.55 7.53
CA MET A 67 -4.51 -2.26 7.30
C MET A 67 -5.36 -2.59 8.53
N GLN A 68 -5.19 -3.79 9.10
CA GLN A 68 -5.92 -4.17 10.32
C GLN A 68 -5.63 -3.24 11.50
N ARG A 69 -4.38 -2.78 11.65
CA ARG A 69 -4.02 -1.83 12.71
C ARG A 69 -4.66 -0.46 12.46
N ILE A 70 -4.62 0.05 11.23
CA ILE A 70 -5.24 1.33 10.86
C ILE A 70 -6.75 1.29 11.09
N ASP A 71 -7.43 0.20 10.77
CA ASP A 71 -8.87 0.05 11.01
C ASP A 71 -9.23 0.19 12.49
N ARG A 72 -8.51 -0.53 13.36
CA ARG A 72 -8.70 -0.43 14.82
C ARG A 72 -8.44 0.98 15.35
N LEU A 73 -7.46 1.69 14.78
CA LEU A 73 -7.20 3.09 15.12
C LEU A 73 -8.36 3.99 14.68
N GLY A 74 -8.92 3.75 13.49
CA GLY A 74 -10.08 4.47 12.97
C GLY A 74 -11.33 4.32 13.83
N GLU A 75 -11.58 3.14 14.41
CA GLU A 75 -12.78 2.90 15.24
C GLU A 75 -12.89 3.78 16.49
N THR A 76 -11.74 4.24 17.01
CA THR A 76 -11.65 5.00 18.27
C THR A 76 -11.21 6.45 18.07
N ALA A 77 -10.91 6.85 16.83
CA ALA A 77 -10.40 8.16 16.48
C ALA A 77 -11.48 9.25 16.46
N SER A 78 -11.05 10.51 16.59
CA SER A 78 -11.88 11.69 16.30
C SER A 78 -12.24 11.76 14.81
N ASP A 79 -13.31 12.46 14.43
CA ASP A 79 -13.78 12.54 13.02
C ASP A 79 -12.67 12.92 12.01
N GLY A 80 -11.77 13.83 12.39
CA GLY A 80 -10.64 14.23 11.54
C GLY A 80 -9.61 13.11 11.36
N ASP A 81 -9.29 12.37 12.43
CA ASP A 81 -8.36 11.25 12.39
C ASP A 81 -9.00 9.98 11.79
N GLN A 82 -10.32 9.82 11.85
CA GLN A 82 -11.05 8.76 11.13
C GLN A 82 -10.89 8.91 9.62
N ALA A 83 -11.02 10.14 9.10
CA ALA A 83 -10.82 10.39 7.67
C ALA A 83 -9.38 10.09 7.25
N VAL A 84 -8.41 10.42 8.10
CA VAL A 84 -7.00 10.09 7.85
C VAL A 84 -6.78 8.57 7.87
N ALA A 85 -7.29 7.87 8.88
CA ALA A 85 -7.20 6.40 8.97
C ALA A 85 -7.78 5.72 7.72
N ARG A 86 -8.97 6.14 7.28
CA ARG A 86 -9.58 5.64 6.03
C ARG A 86 -8.71 5.90 4.81
N SER A 87 -8.10 7.08 4.71
CA SER A 87 -7.20 7.41 3.61
C SER A 87 -5.92 6.57 3.62
N GLN A 88 -5.35 6.32 4.80
CA GLN A 88 -4.16 5.45 4.94
C GLN A 88 -4.50 3.99 4.61
N HIS A 89 -5.64 3.48 5.09
CA HIS A 89 -6.12 2.15 4.74
C HIS A 89 -6.31 2.01 3.23
N ALA A 90 -7.01 2.95 2.60
CA ALA A 90 -7.27 2.89 1.16
C ALA A 90 -5.99 2.87 0.32
N TYR A 91 -4.97 3.65 0.74
CA TYR A 91 -3.66 3.64 0.11
C TYR A 91 -2.95 2.29 0.32
N ALA A 92 -2.94 1.75 1.55
CA ALA A 92 -2.36 0.45 1.85
C ALA A 92 -3.02 -0.69 1.05
N ALA A 93 -4.34 -0.66 0.89
CA ALA A 93 -5.08 -1.63 0.08
C ALA A 93 -4.73 -1.54 -1.40
N LEU A 94 -4.48 -0.31 -1.91
CA LEU A 94 -4.00 -0.13 -3.28
C LEU A 94 -2.60 -0.69 -3.47
N LEU A 95 -1.69 -0.43 -2.52
CA LEU A 95 -0.35 -1.03 -2.53
C LEU A 95 -0.40 -2.56 -2.53
N ASP A 96 -1.27 -3.14 -1.70
CA ASP A 96 -1.42 -4.60 -1.60
C ASP A 96 -1.93 -5.19 -2.92
N LEU A 97 -2.95 -4.56 -3.52
CA LEU A 97 -3.47 -4.95 -4.83
C LEU A 97 -2.39 -4.90 -5.92
N VAL A 98 -1.66 -3.78 -6.01
CA VAL A 98 -0.59 -3.59 -7.01
C VAL A 98 0.50 -4.63 -6.82
N TYR A 99 0.95 -4.84 -5.58
CA TYR A 99 2.06 -5.74 -5.31
C TYR A 99 1.69 -7.22 -5.54
N ARG A 100 0.49 -7.65 -5.14
CA ARG A 100 0.01 -9.02 -5.44
C ARG A 100 -0.06 -9.28 -6.94
N GLN A 101 -0.63 -8.35 -7.71
CA GLN A 101 -0.72 -8.49 -9.16
C GLN A 101 0.66 -8.47 -9.84
N PHE A 102 1.63 -7.74 -9.27
CA PHE A 102 3.02 -7.82 -9.69
C PHE A 102 3.64 -9.21 -9.44
N LEU A 103 3.40 -9.82 -8.28
CA LEU A 103 3.87 -11.17 -7.99
C LEU A 103 3.23 -12.20 -8.94
N GLU A 104 1.92 -12.13 -9.14
CA GLU A 104 1.18 -13.00 -10.08
C GLU A 104 1.72 -12.89 -11.52
N ALA A 105 2.04 -11.67 -11.96
CA ALA A 105 2.62 -11.42 -13.27
C ALA A 105 4.05 -11.94 -13.42
N GLY A 106 4.80 -12.04 -12.30
CA GLY A 106 6.13 -12.64 -12.24
C GLY A 106 6.09 -14.17 -12.28
N ASP A 107 5.24 -14.79 -11.45
CA ASP A 107 5.08 -16.24 -11.37
C ASP A 107 4.60 -16.84 -12.71
N SER A 108 3.82 -16.09 -13.48
CA SER A 108 3.33 -16.50 -14.80
C SER A 108 4.42 -16.51 -15.90
N ARG A 109 5.64 -16.03 -15.60
CA ARG A 109 6.78 -15.98 -16.55
C ARG A 109 7.79 -17.11 -16.38
N GLU A 110 7.66 -17.94 -15.34
CA GLU A 110 8.46 -19.16 -15.11
C GLU A 110 7.82 -20.41 -15.73
#